data_AF-H3SHM2-F1
#
_entry.id   AF-H3SHM2-F1
#
_cell.length_a   1.000
_cell.length_b   1.000
_cell.length_c   1.000
_cell.angle_alpha   90.00
_cell.angle_beta   90.00
_cell.angle_gamma   90.00
#
_symmetry.space_group_name_H-M   'P 1'
#
loop_
_entity.id
_entity.type
_entity.pdbx_description
1 polymer ?
#
loop_
_entity_poly.entity_id
_entity_poly.type
_entity_poly.pdbx_seq_one_letter_code
_entity_poly.pdbx_strand_id
1 'polypeptide(L)'
;MMKKQPGAIMAVILIALACLLAGPAALHAASAELSATAKAAFDKIVAAAERTQADKLTQLYRELLQLETAEREWQEKTKRLHYDNAEALTVIRQQLKRMHEEKLKRLNSQVQEAKKKYQPLFDAYSALNKQISAAKIWKNKQLNAALRLQHTGMKPLVQTAREDIRRRQAALKAAKQARTDAVKRIRHTLSAIDTVKVQIKRAKSAASTYKSRLSAARSTLSQAARKGDASASLKALTSMTASSRQRIERSRQVFQLEQKIGDILQKAKTQLQSYSAS
;
A
#
# COMPACT_ATOMS: atom_id res chain seq x y z
N MET A 1 -40.39 -4.42 4.29
CA MET A 1 -39.52 -3.32 4.79
C MET A 1 -38.88 -3.75 6.10
N MET A 2 -37.65 -4.25 6.08
CA MET A 2 -36.91 -4.63 7.30
C MET A 2 -36.12 -3.42 7.80
N LYS A 3 -36.53 -2.86 8.96
CA LYS A 3 -35.79 -1.82 9.68
C LYS A 3 -34.46 -2.40 10.16
N LYS A 4 -33.36 -2.05 9.50
CA LYS A 4 -32.00 -2.33 10.02
C LYS A 4 -31.76 -1.43 11.22
N GLN A 5 -31.66 -2.02 12.41
CA GLN A 5 -31.35 -1.32 13.64
C GLN A 5 -29.90 -0.76 13.58
N PRO A 6 -29.69 0.55 13.80
CA PRO A 6 -28.37 1.17 13.72
C PRO A 6 -27.40 0.73 14.83
N GLY A 7 -27.90 0.10 15.91
CA GLY A 7 -27.08 -0.39 17.02
C GLY A 7 -26.17 -1.57 16.67
N ALA A 8 -26.60 -2.45 15.75
CA ALA A 8 -25.80 -3.61 15.35
C ALA A 8 -24.56 -3.23 14.53
N ILE A 9 -24.62 -2.12 13.78
CA ILE A 9 -23.51 -1.64 12.95
C ILE A 9 -22.47 -0.91 13.84
N MET A 10 -22.91 -0.16 14.85
CA MET A 10 -22.03 0.46 15.85
C MET A 10 -21.32 -0.58 16.73
N ALA A 11 -22.00 -1.66 17.11
CA ALA A 11 -21.39 -2.74 17.89
C ALA A 11 -20.29 -3.49 17.10
N VAL A 12 -20.49 -3.72 15.80
CA VAL A 12 -19.48 -4.37 14.94
C VAL A 12 -18.26 -3.47 14.70
N ILE A 13 -18.45 -2.16 14.60
CA ILE A 13 -17.34 -1.20 14.44
C ILE A 13 -16.54 -1.05 15.74
N LEU A 14 -17.19 -1.06 16.90
CA LEU A 14 -16.50 -1.02 18.21
C LEU A 14 -15.72 -2.30 18.51
N ILE A 15 -16.23 -3.48 18.12
CA ILE A 15 -15.51 -4.75 18.27
C ILE A 15 -14.33 -4.84 17.29
N ALA A 16 -14.49 -4.33 16.06
CA ALA A 16 -13.40 -4.25 15.09
C ALA A 16 -12.29 -3.27 15.53
N LEU A 17 -12.64 -2.16 16.18
CA LEU A 17 -11.70 -1.18 16.72
C LEU A 17 -10.99 -1.68 17.99
N ALA A 18 -11.68 -2.46 18.84
CA ALA A 18 -11.08 -3.11 20.00
C ALA A 18 -10.05 -4.19 19.61
N CYS A 19 -10.24 -4.88 18.47
CA CYS A 19 -9.23 -5.80 17.93
C CYS A 19 -8.01 -5.10 17.32
N LEU A 20 -8.08 -3.80 17.02
CA LEU A 20 -6.97 -2.97 16.53
C LEU A 20 -6.16 -2.31 17.66
N LEU A 21 -6.73 -2.20 18.87
CA LEU A 21 -6.10 -1.62 20.06
C LEU A 21 -5.63 -2.66 21.09
N ALA A 22 -5.97 -3.94 20.89
CA ALA A 22 -5.23 -5.05 21.48
C ALA A 22 -3.84 -5.10 20.81
N GLY A 23 -2.96 -4.19 21.23
CA GLY A 23 -1.53 -4.34 21.00
C GLY A 23 -1.13 -5.75 21.41
N PRO A 24 -0.15 -6.37 20.74
CA PRO A 24 0.33 -7.67 21.17
C PRO A 24 0.69 -7.53 22.64
N ALA A 25 -0.05 -8.24 23.51
CA ALA A 25 0.37 -8.51 24.88
C ALA A 25 1.86 -8.76 24.78
N ALA A 26 2.66 -8.00 25.53
CA ALA A 26 4.10 -8.07 25.50
C ALA A 26 4.48 -9.55 25.53
N LEU A 27 4.74 -10.09 24.34
CA LEU A 27 5.26 -11.42 24.16
C LEU A 27 6.63 -11.24 24.77
N HIS A 28 6.74 -11.62 26.04
CA HIS A 28 8.02 -11.88 26.66
C HIS A 28 8.74 -12.74 25.63
N ALA A 29 9.73 -12.13 24.98
CA ALA A 29 10.66 -12.86 24.17
C ALA A 29 11.22 -13.89 25.14
N ALA A 30 10.76 -15.14 25.02
CA ALA A 30 11.30 -16.25 25.78
C ALA A 30 12.82 -16.13 25.62
N SER A 31 13.52 -15.97 26.74
CA SER A 31 14.96 -15.74 26.74
C SER A 31 15.63 -16.76 25.84
N ALA A 32 16.62 -16.28 25.07
CA ALA A 32 17.41 -17.12 24.17
C ALA A 32 18.19 -18.22 24.92
N GLU A 33 18.29 -18.09 26.24
CA GLU A 33 18.92 -19.07 27.09
C GLU A 33 17.94 -20.18 27.48
N LEU A 34 18.47 -21.39 27.58
CA LEU A 34 17.84 -22.44 28.37
C LEU A 34 17.47 -21.87 29.75
N SER A 35 16.34 -22.30 30.33
CA SER A 35 16.04 -21.95 31.71
C SER A 35 17.21 -22.37 32.61
N ALA A 36 17.44 -21.69 33.73
CA ALA A 36 18.55 -22.01 34.63
C ALA A 36 18.62 -23.51 34.97
N THR A 37 17.45 -24.15 35.12
CA THR A 37 17.31 -25.61 35.32
C THR A 37 17.72 -26.45 34.12
N ALA A 38 17.39 -26.04 32.90
CA ALA A 38 17.76 -26.75 31.68
C ALA A 38 19.25 -26.53 31.32
N LYS A 39 19.82 -25.36 31.65
CA LYS A 39 21.25 -25.07 31.53
C LYS A 39 22.08 -25.93 32.49
N ALA A 40 21.69 -26.00 33.76
CA ALA A 40 22.36 -26.86 34.74
C ALA A 40 22.29 -28.37 34.36
N ALA A 41 21.17 -28.83 33.81
CA ALA A 41 21.06 -30.21 33.31
C ALA A 41 21.93 -30.44 32.05
N PHE A 42 22.02 -29.45 31.17
CA PHE A 42 22.91 -29.49 30.01
C PHE A 42 24.39 -29.53 30.42
N ASP A 43 24.81 -28.68 31.36
CA ASP A 43 26.19 -28.63 31.85
C ASP A 43 26.60 -29.95 32.50
N LYS A 44 25.69 -30.60 33.25
CA LYS A 44 25.90 -31.95 33.80
C LYS A 44 26.10 -33.01 32.71
N ILE A 45 25.37 -32.92 31.59
CA ILE A 45 25.54 -33.84 30.46
C ILE A 45 26.86 -33.60 29.74
N VAL A 46 27.24 -32.34 29.54
CA VAL A 46 28.55 -31.99 28.94
C VAL A 46 29.68 -32.52 29.81
N ALA A 47 29.58 -32.41 31.14
CA ALA A 47 30.59 -32.91 32.08
C ALA A 47 30.68 -34.45 32.13
N ALA A 48 29.57 -35.15 31.88
CA ALA A 48 29.51 -36.62 31.90
C ALA A 48 29.77 -37.28 30.53
N ALA A 49 29.81 -36.50 29.45
CA ALA A 49 30.01 -37.00 28.09
C ALA A 49 31.50 -37.19 27.76
N GLU A 50 31.79 -38.06 26.78
CA GLU A 50 33.13 -38.16 26.20
C GLU A 50 33.55 -36.81 25.58
N ARG A 51 34.85 -36.48 25.63
CA ARG A 51 35.41 -35.18 25.21
C ARG A 51 34.89 -34.70 23.84
N THR A 52 34.89 -35.55 22.82
CA THR A 52 34.41 -35.20 21.48
C THR A 52 32.91 -34.89 21.44
N GLN A 53 32.10 -35.60 22.25
CA GLN A 53 30.67 -35.37 22.36
C GLN A 53 30.36 -34.09 23.15
N ALA A 54 31.11 -33.84 24.22
CA ALA A 54 31.04 -32.62 25.01
C ALA A 54 31.35 -31.39 24.15
N ASP A 55 32.44 -31.42 23.38
CA ASP A 55 32.84 -30.33 22.48
C ASP A 55 31.73 -30.01 21.46
N LYS A 56 31.14 -31.05 20.86
CA LYS A 56 30.06 -30.89 19.88
C LYS A 56 28.77 -30.33 20.49
N LEU A 57 28.40 -30.77 21.70
CA LEU A 57 27.27 -30.21 22.44
C LEU A 57 27.47 -28.73 22.72
N THR A 58 28.64 -28.34 23.23
CA THR A 58 28.96 -26.93 23.51
C THR A 58 28.97 -26.10 22.22
N GLN A 59 29.54 -26.59 21.13
CA GLN A 59 29.55 -25.91 19.84
C GLN A 59 28.13 -25.65 19.32
N LEU A 60 27.29 -26.69 19.27
CA LEU A 60 25.92 -26.58 18.78
C LEU A 60 25.07 -25.64 19.65
N TYR A 61 25.31 -25.63 20.96
CA TYR A 61 24.62 -24.73 21.87
C TYR A 61 25.01 -23.27 21.65
N ARG A 62 26.31 -22.97 21.52
CA ARG A 62 26.79 -21.63 21.17
C ARG A 62 26.22 -21.16 19.83
N GLU A 63 26.22 -22.04 18.83
CA GLU A 63 25.64 -21.72 17.54
C GLU A 63 24.14 -21.40 17.65
N LEU A 64 23.38 -22.19 18.42
CA LEU A 64 21.96 -21.94 18.64
C LEU A 64 21.70 -20.54 19.21
N LEU A 65 22.49 -20.11 20.20
CA LEU A 65 22.38 -18.76 20.80
C LEU A 65 22.66 -17.64 19.78
N GLN A 66 23.66 -17.85 18.91
CA GLN A 66 23.96 -16.92 17.82
C GLN A 66 22.81 -16.85 16.82
N LEU A 67 22.26 -18.01 16.44
CA LEU A 67 21.14 -18.12 15.51
C LEU A 67 19.88 -17.42 16.04
N GLU A 68 19.55 -17.60 17.32
CA GLU A 68 18.39 -16.93 17.94
C GLU A 68 18.57 -15.40 18.02
N THR A 69 19.80 -14.92 18.25
CA THR A 69 20.09 -13.48 18.23
C THR A 69 19.96 -12.91 16.82
N ALA A 70 20.55 -13.56 15.82
CA ALA A 70 20.42 -13.16 14.43
C ALA A 70 18.96 -13.20 13.95
N GLU A 71 18.16 -14.18 14.38
CA GLU A 71 16.73 -14.22 14.05
C GLU A 71 15.99 -12.99 14.58
N ARG A 72 16.23 -12.60 15.85
CA ARG A 72 15.61 -11.40 16.44
C ARG A 72 15.99 -10.14 15.68
N GLU A 73 17.26 -10.00 15.31
CA GLU A 73 17.73 -8.85 14.51
C GLU A 73 17.01 -8.78 13.15
N TRP A 74 16.88 -9.91 12.44
CA TRP A 74 16.15 -9.95 11.17
C TRP A 74 14.68 -9.62 11.33
N GLN A 75 14.03 -10.10 12.39
CA GLN A 75 12.64 -9.78 12.68
C GLN A 75 12.44 -8.29 12.95
N GLU A 76 13.33 -7.67 13.72
CA GLU A 76 13.29 -6.24 14.01
C GLU A 76 13.54 -5.40 12.76
N LYS A 77 14.57 -5.72 11.96
CA LYS A 77 14.82 -5.07 10.66
C LYS A 77 13.62 -5.15 9.73
N THR A 78 13.03 -6.34 9.64
CA THR A 78 11.82 -6.58 8.83
C THR A 78 10.64 -5.76 9.32
N LYS A 79 10.44 -5.68 10.65
CA LYS A 79 9.34 -4.94 11.25
C LYS A 79 9.45 -3.44 10.95
N ARG A 80 10.64 -2.86 11.10
CA ARG A 80 10.89 -1.45 10.74
C ARG A 80 10.57 -1.19 9.27
N LEU A 81 11.16 -1.98 8.37
CA LEU A 81 10.94 -1.84 6.93
C LEU A 81 9.46 -2.00 6.55
N HIS A 82 8.74 -2.90 7.21
CA HIS A 82 7.31 -3.08 7.00
C HIS A 82 6.50 -1.82 7.35
N TYR A 83 6.83 -1.14 8.46
CA TYR A 83 6.16 0.11 8.82
C TYR A 83 6.50 1.23 7.85
N ASP A 84 7.77 1.39 7.48
CA ASP A 84 8.22 2.39 6.50
C ASP A 84 7.49 2.20 5.16
N ASN A 85 7.36 0.94 4.70
CA ASN A 85 6.63 0.58 3.50
C ASN A 85 5.13 0.92 3.61
N ALA A 86 4.50 0.66 4.76
CA ALA A 86 3.08 0.94 4.98
C ALA A 86 2.79 2.45 5.01
N GLU A 87 3.67 3.24 5.62
CA GLU A 87 3.61 4.69 5.62
C GLU A 87 3.77 5.24 4.21
N ALA A 88 4.82 4.84 3.50
CA ALA A 88 5.10 5.27 2.14
C ALA A 88 3.93 4.95 1.18
N LEU A 89 3.34 3.75 1.28
CA LEU A 89 2.16 3.38 0.51
C LEU A 89 0.96 4.30 0.82
N THR A 90 0.77 4.67 2.09
CA THR A 90 -0.30 5.59 2.50
C THR A 90 -0.10 6.97 1.91
N VAL A 91 1.12 7.51 1.99
CA VAL A 91 1.50 8.80 1.40
C VAL A 91 1.26 8.81 -0.11
N ILE A 92 1.73 7.80 -0.84
CA ILE A 92 1.54 7.69 -2.30
C ILE A 92 0.03 7.68 -2.63
N ARG A 93 -0.78 6.93 -1.88
CA ARG A 93 -2.24 6.88 -2.08
C ARG A 93 -2.91 8.22 -1.84
N GLN A 94 -2.46 9.00 -0.86
CA GLN A 94 -2.98 10.34 -0.62
C GLN A 94 -2.59 11.31 -1.75
N GLN A 95 -1.33 11.28 -2.18
CA GLN A 95 -0.86 12.10 -3.30
C GLN A 95 -1.59 11.77 -4.61
N LEU A 96 -1.87 10.50 -4.88
CA LEU A 96 -2.69 10.09 -6.04
C LEU A 96 -4.11 10.69 -6.04
N LYS A 97 -4.73 10.86 -4.86
CA LYS A 97 -6.05 11.48 -4.76
C LYS A 97 -6.01 12.96 -5.18
N ARG A 98 -4.99 13.67 -4.68
CA ARG A 98 -4.77 15.12 -4.90
C ARG A 98 -4.10 15.45 -6.23
N MET A 99 -3.66 14.44 -6.98
CA MET A 99 -2.96 14.61 -8.25
C MET A 99 -3.77 15.49 -9.23
N HIS A 100 -3.13 16.58 -9.68
CA HIS A 100 -3.70 17.58 -10.60
C HIS A 100 -4.99 18.26 -10.13
N GLU A 101 -5.33 18.21 -8.85
CA GLU A 101 -6.58 18.79 -8.33
C GLU A 101 -6.69 20.29 -8.65
N GLU A 102 -5.65 21.07 -8.34
CA GLU A 102 -5.62 22.51 -8.61
C GLU A 102 -5.63 22.84 -10.11
N LYS A 103 -4.89 22.08 -10.94
CA LYS A 103 -4.88 22.25 -12.41
C LYS A 103 -6.27 22.03 -13.00
N LEU A 104 -6.96 20.97 -12.56
CA LEU A 104 -8.32 20.66 -13.00
C LEU A 104 -9.32 21.71 -12.52
N LYS A 105 -9.20 22.19 -11.28
CA LYS A 105 -10.02 23.26 -10.73
C LYS A 105 -9.86 24.55 -11.53
N ARG A 106 -8.63 24.97 -11.81
CA ARG A 106 -8.31 26.14 -12.64
C ARG A 106 -8.91 26.03 -14.05
N LEU A 107 -8.68 24.91 -14.74
CA LEU A 107 -9.22 24.68 -16.09
C LEU A 107 -10.75 24.68 -16.10
N ASN A 108 -11.38 24.12 -15.06
CA ASN A 108 -12.83 24.15 -14.91
C ASN A 108 -13.35 25.58 -14.70
N SER A 109 -12.72 26.37 -13.82
CA SER A 109 -13.07 27.78 -13.62
C SER A 109 -12.96 28.57 -14.92
N GLN A 110 -11.88 28.40 -15.69
CA GLN A 110 -11.68 29.04 -16.99
C GLN A 110 -12.79 28.72 -18.00
N VAL A 111 -13.29 27.48 -18.02
CA VAL A 111 -14.44 27.11 -18.87
C VAL A 111 -15.70 27.84 -18.43
N GLN A 112 -15.96 27.92 -17.12
CA GLN A 112 -17.16 28.58 -16.59
C GLN A 112 -17.10 30.09 -16.80
N GLU A 113 -15.96 30.72 -16.58
CA GLU A 113 -15.72 32.13 -16.84
C GLU A 113 -15.93 32.47 -18.31
N ALA A 114 -15.37 31.67 -19.24
CA ALA A 114 -15.57 31.89 -20.67
C ALA A 114 -17.05 31.77 -21.06
N LYS A 115 -17.78 30.76 -20.55
CA LYS A 115 -19.22 30.62 -20.78
C LYS A 115 -20.00 31.83 -20.29
N LYS A 116 -19.74 32.28 -19.05
CA LYS A 116 -20.39 33.46 -18.47
C LYS A 116 -20.08 34.73 -19.27
N LYS A 117 -18.82 34.92 -19.66
CA LYS A 117 -18.36 36.08 -20.44
C LYS A 117 -19.05 36.16 -21.80
N TYR A 118 -19.24 35.04 -22.49
CA TYR A 118 -19.84 35.01 -23.82
C TYR A 118 -21.36 34.85 -23.83
N GLN A 119 -21.99 34.59 -22.68
CA GLN A 119 -23.45 34.43 -22.59
C GLN A 119 -24.23 35.62 -23.17
N PRO A 120 -23.91 36.89 -22.85
CA PRO A 120 -24.63 38.03 -23.41
C PRO A 120 -24.54 38.12 -24.94
N LEU A 121 -23.39 37.74 -25.51
CA LEU A 121 -23.18 37.69 -26.96
C LEU A 121 -24.08 36.65 -27.62
N PHE A 122 -24.21 35.46 -27.02
CA PHE A 122 -25.09 34.41 -27.52
C PHE A 122 -26.57 34.77 -27.38
N ASP A 123 -26.94 35.43 -26.27
CA ASP A 123 -28.31 35.90 -26.04
C ASP A 123 -28.69 36.97 -27.05
N ALA A 124 -27.81 37.95 -27.31
CA ALA A 124 -28.02 38.99 -28.33
C ALA A 124 -28.15 38.41 -29.74
N TYR A 125 -27.28 37.46 -30.11
CA TYR A 125 -27.36 36.75 -31.40
C TYR A 125 -28.69 35.98 -31.56
N SER A 126 -29.14 35.30 -30.49
CA SER A 126 -30.42 34.58 -30.46
C SER A 126 -31.61 35.53 -30.55
N ALA A 127 -31.57 36.67 -29.85
CA ALA A 127 -32.61 37.69 -29.87
C ALA A 127 -32.77 38.30 -31.26
N LEU A 128 -31.68 38.62 -31.97
CA LEU A 128 -31.72 39.10 -33.35
C LEU A 128 -32.41 38.08 -34.27
N ASN A 129 -32.11 36.79 -34.13
CA ASN A 129 -32.76 35.76 -34.94
C ASN A 129 -34.28 35.67 -34.68
N LYS A 130 -34.72 35.88 -33.44
CA LYS A 130 -36.15 36.01 -33.10
C LYS A 130 -36.77 37.25 -33.71
N GLN A 131 -36.10 38.40 -33.63
CA GLN A 131 -36.57 39.66 -34.22
C GLN A 131 -36.66 39.58 -35.75
N ILE A 132 -35.71 38.92 -36.44
CA ILE A 132 -35.79 38.63 -37.88
C ILE A 132 -37.03 37.80 -38.20
N SER A 133 -37.31 36.79 -37.38
CA SER A 133 -38.48 35.92 -37.55
C SER A 133 -39.79 36.69 -37.36
N ALA A 134 -39.85 37.59 -36.36
CA ALA A 134 -40.97 38.50 -36.18
C ALA A 134 -41.12 39.46 -37.37
N ALA A 135 -40.08 40.18 -37.78
CA ALA A 135 -40.14 41.15 -38.88
C ALA A 135 -40.62 40.54 -40.22
N LYS A 136 -40.37 39.25 -40.46
CA LYS A 136 -40.95 38.51 -41.60
C LYS A 136 -42.47 38.48 -41.58
N ILE A 137 -43.08 38.28 -40.41
CA ILE A 137 -44.54 38.22 -40.23
C ILE A 137 -45.18 39.56 -40.61
N TRP A 138 -44.53 40.67 -40.22
CA TRP A 138 -44.99 42.03 -40.45
C TRP A 138 -44.68 42.56 -41.86
N LYS A 139 -44.09 41.73 -42.73
CA LYS A 139 -43.72 42.05 -44.13
C LYS A 139 -42.85 43.31 -44.31
N ASN A 140 -42.20 43.80 -43.25
CA ASN A 140 -41.33 44.98 -43.33
C ASN A 140 -39.94 44.59 -43.89
N LYS A 141 -39.75 44.81 -45.20
CA LYS A 141 -38.53 44.42 -45.93
C LYS A 141 -37.28 45.17 -45.45
N GLN A 142 -37.39 46.46 -45.14
CA GLN A 142 -36.26 47.29 -44.70
C GLN A 142 -35.77 46.88 -43.31
N LEU A 143 -36.70 46.71 -42.36
CA LEU A 143 -36.37 46.25 -41.00
C LEU A 143 -35.74 44.85 -41.01
N ASN A 144 -36.27 43.94 -41.83
CA ASN A 144 -35.73 42.59 -41.96
C ASN A 144 -34.30 42.60 -42.55
N ALA A 145 -34.04 43.43 -43.56
CA ALA A 145 -32.71 43.59 -44.14
C ALA A 145 -31.69 44.13 -43.10
N ALA A 146 -32.08 45.15 -42.33
CA ALA A 146 -31.23 45.73 -41.28
C ALA A 146 -30.89 44.71 -40.18
N LEU A 147 -31.89 43.98 -39.66
CA LEU A 147 -31.68 42.95 -38.64
C LEU A 147 -30.82 41.79 -39.14
N ARG A 148 -30.97 41.39 -40.41
CA ARG A 148 -30.12 40.35 -41.04
C ARG A 148 -28.67 40.78 -41.17
N LEU A 149 -28.42 42.04 -41.51
CA LEU A 149 -27.07 42.58 -41.61
C LEU A 149 -26.39 42.54 -40.23
N GLN A 150 -27.08 42.99 -39.18
CA GLN A 150 -26.59 42.92 -37.80
C GLN A 150 -26.29 41.48 -37.36
N HIS A 151 -27.24 40.56 -37.59
CA HIS A 151 -27.05 39.15 -37.26
C HIS A 151 -25.85 38.53 -38.00
N THR A 152 -25.68 38.87 -39.28
CA THR A 152 -24.54 38.39 -40.09
C THR A 152 -23.22 38.96 -39.58
N GLY A 153 -23.18 40.23 -39.19
CA GLY A 153 -22.02 40.87 -38.58
C GLY A 153 -21.62 40.29 -37.22
N MET A 154 -22.57 39.75 -36.44
CA MET A 154 -22.28 39.09 -35.17
C MET A 154 -21.76 37.65 -35.31
N LYS A 155 -21.99 37.00 -36.47
CA LYS A 155 -21.64 35.59 -36.68
C LYS A 155 -20.15 35.28 -36.45
N PRO A 156 -19.17 36.07 -36.94
CA PRO A 156 -17.75 35.82 -36.66
C PRO A 156 -17.42 35.85 -35.16
N LEU A 157 -17.98 36.83 -34.43
CA LEU A 157 -17.78 36.96 -32.99
C LEU A 157 -18.31 35.74 -32.23
N VAL A 158 -19.51 35.26 -32.61
CA VAL A 158 -20.12 34.06 -32.04
C VAL A 158 -19.29 32.81 -32.32
N GLN A 159 -18.74 32.67 -33.53
CA GLN A 159 -17.89 31.54 -33.88
C GLN A 159 -16.59 31.56 -33.06
N THR A 160 -15.91 32.70 -32.98
CA THR A 160 -14.70 32.86 -32.16
C THR A 160 -14.97 32.54 -30.69
N ALA A 161 -16.10 32.98 -30.14
CA ALA A 161 -16.51 32.67 -28.77
C ALA A 161 -16.78 31.17 -28.55
N ARG A 162 -17.46 30.51 -29.51
CA ARG A 162 -17.70 29.06 -29.46
C ARG A 162 -16.40 28.28 -29.53
N GLU A 163 -15.48 28.69 -30.39
CA GLU A 163 -14.16 28.08 -30.50
C GLU A 163 -13.34 28.24 -29.22
N ASP A 164 -13.36 29.42 -28.58
CA ASP A 164 -12.66 29.62 -27.31
C ASP A 164 -13.19 28.68 -26.21
N ILE A 165 -14.52 28.61 -26.05
CA ILE A 165 -15.15 27.67 -25.10
C ILE A 165 -14.75 26.23 -25.45
N ARG A 166 -14.82 25.84 -26.73
CA ARG A 166 -14.47 24.49 -27.19
C ARG A 166 -13.00 24.17 -26.88
N ARG A 167 -12.06 25.09 -27.13
CA ARG A 167 -10.63 24.92 -26.82
C ARG A 167 -10.41 24.71 -25.32
N ARG A 168 -11.04 25.52 -24.47
CA ARG A 168 -10.93 25.38 -23.00
C ARG A 168 -11.54 24.06 -22.50
N GLN A 169 -12.68 23.65 -23.05
CA GLN A 169 -13.29 22.36 -22.74
C GLN A 169 -12.42 21.17 -23.18
N ALA A 170 -11.79 21.27 -24.35
CA ALA A 170 -10.85 20.26 -24.83
C ALA A 170 -9.63 20.15 -23.92
N ALA A 171 -9.06 21.29 -23.48
CA ALA A 171 -7.95 21.31 -22.52
C ALA A 171 -8.34 20.67 -21.17
N LEU A 172 -9.52 20.98 -20.63
CA LEU A 172 -10.03 20.34 -19.42
C LEU A 172 -10.22 18.83 -19.60
N LYS A 173 -10.79 18.39 -20.73
CA LYS A 173 -10.98 16.97 -21.03
C LYS A 173 -9.64 16.24 -21.15
N ALA A 174 -8.68 16.81 -21.87
CA ALA A 174 -7.34 16.26 -22.01
C ALA A 174 -6.62 16.13 -20.65
N ALA A 175 -6.70 17.16 -19.80
CA ALA A 175 -6.13 17.11 -18.45
C ALA A 175 -6.78 16.04 -17.56
N LYS A 176 -8.11 15.86 -17.64
CA LYS A 176 -8.81 14.78 -16.92
C LYS A 176 -8.39 13.40 -17.39
N GLN A 177 -8.20 13.23 -18.71
CA GLN A 177 -7.75 11.97 -19.29
C GLN A 177 -6.31 11.65 -18.85
N ALA A 178 -5.40 12.61 -19.00
CA ALA A 178 -4.00 12.48 -18.56
C ALA A 178 -3.89 12.09 -17.09
N ARG A 179 -4.68 12.73 -16.20
CA ARG A 179 -4.76 12.34 -14.78
C ARG A 179 -5.21 10.90 -14.61
N THR A 180 -6.29 10.51 -15.30
CA THR A 180 -6.83 9.14 -15.21
C THR A 180 -5.80 8.11 -15.62
N ASP A 181 -5.09 8.35 -16.72
CA ASP A 181 -4.08 7.45 -17.25
C ASP A 181 -2.85 7.36 -16.33
N ALA A 182 -2.37 8.49 -15.81
CA ALA A 182 -1.30 8.55 -14.82
C ALA A 182 -1.64 7.75 -13.56
N VAL A 183 -2.83 8.00 -12.98
CA VAL A 183 -3.31 7.29 -11.80
C VAL A 183 -3.44 5.79 -12.06
N LYS A 184 -3.95 5.39 -13.24
CA LYS A 184 -4.08 3.98 -13.63
C LYS A 184 -2.71 3.29 -13.69
N ARG A 185 -1.71 3.94 -14.30
CA ARG A 185 -0.34 3.41 -14.40
C ARG A 185 0.30 3.22 -13.03
N ILE A 186 0.20 4.22 -12.14
CA ILE A 186 0.77 4.10 -10.79
C ILE A 186 0.06 3.01 -9.99
N ARG A 187 -1.28 2.92 -10.06
CA ARG A 187 -2.03 1.85 -9.39
C ARG A 187 -1.64 0.47 -9.91
N HIS A 188 -1.39 0.34 -11.20
CA HIS A 188 -0.90 -0.90 -11.78
C HIS A 188 0.48 -1.28 -11.22
N THR A 189 1.43 -0.33 -11.13
CA THR A 189 2.73 -0.56 -10.45
C THR A 189 2.53 -1.03 -9.01
N LEU A 190 1.66 -0.37 -8.23
CA LEU A 190 1.38 -0.73 -6.84
C LEU A 190 0.72 -2.11 -6.68
N SER A 191 -0.02 -2.60 -7.68
CA SER A 191 -0.67 -3.91 -7.61
C SER A 191 0.32 -5.08 -7.54
N ALA A 192 1.57 -4.88 -8.00
CA ALA A 192 2.62 -5.89 -7.86
C ALA A 192 2.93 -6.24 -6.39
N ILE A 193 2.64 -5.31 -5.45
CA ILE A 193 2.82 -5.54 -4.01
C ILE A 193 1.98 -6.73 -3.53
N ASP A 194 0.79 -6.95 -4.10
CA ASP A 194 -0.11 -8.02 -3.64
C ASP A 194 0.51 -9.40 -3.88
N THR A 195 1.22 -9.58 -5.01
CA THR A 195 1.96 -10.82 -5.29
C THR A 195 3.09 -11.02 -4.29
N VAL A 196 3.83 -9.95 -3.94
CA VAL A 196 4.92 -10.02 -2.95
C VAL A 196 4.37 -10.34 -1.56
N LYS A 197 3.22 -9.78 -1.16
CA LYS A 197 2.54 -10.11 0.11
C LYS A 197 2.16 -11.58 0.22
N VAL A 198 1.72 -12.21 -0.88
CA VAL A 198 1.45 -13.65 -0.92
C VAL A 198 2.74 -14.44 -0.65
N GLN A 199 3.86 -14.04 -1.26
CA GLN A 199 5.17 -14.67 -1.01
C GLN A 199 5.62 -14.50 0.45
N ILE A 200 5.44 -13.31 1.03
CA ILE A 200 5.73 -13.03 2.44
C ILE A 200 4.90 -13.94 3.35
N LYS A 201 3.59 -14.07 3.07
CA LYS A 201 2.71 -14.95 3.85
C LYS A 201 3.21 -16.40 3.81
N ARG A 202 3.56 -16.90 2.62
CA ARG A 202 4.12 -18.26 2.46
C ARG A 202 5.43 -18.44 3.23
N ALA A 203 6.36 -17.49 3.14
CA ALA A 203 7.63 -17.55 3.86
C ALA A 203 7.43 -17.51 5.39
N LYS A 204 6.52 -16.67 5.89
CA LYS A 204 6.15 -16.62 7.31
C LYS A 204 5.51 -17.92 7.79
N SER A 205 4.62 -18.53 6.99
CA SER A 205 4.04 -19.84 7.31
C SER A 205 5.09 -20.95 7.35
N ALA A 206 6.06 -20.95 6.42
CA ALA A 206 7.17 -21.88 6.47
C ALA A 206 8.02 -21.68 7.75
N ALA A 207 8.31 -20.43 8.12
CA ALA A 207 9.01 -20.10 9.36
C ALA A 207 8.28 -20.62 10.61
N SER A 208 6.93 -20.56 10.64
CA SER A 208 6.15 -21.09 11.76
C SER A 208 6.25 -22.61 11.89
N THR A 209 6.35 -23.34 10.76
CA THR A 209 6.58 -24.79 10.78
C THR A 209 7.94 -25.14 11.39
N TYR A 210 8.99 -24.38 11.10
CA TYR A 210 10.29 -24.61 11.74
C TYR A 210 10.28 -24.19 13.22
N LYS A 211 9.48 -23.19 13.61
CA LYS A 211 9.27 -22.83 15.02
C LYS A 211 8.62 -23.97 15.81
N SER A 212 7.62 -24.66 15.24
CA SER A 212 7.01 -25.82 15.91
C SER A 212 7.98 -27.00 16.02
N ARG A 213 8.78 -27.26 14.97
CA ARG A 213 9.85 -28.28 15.01
C ARG A 213 10.91 -27.97 16.08
N LEU A 214 11.31 -26.70 16.18
CA LEU A 214 12.24 -26.25 17.22
C LEU A 214 11.66 -26.46 18.62
N SER A 215 10.38 -26.14 18.82
CA SER A 215 9.69 -26.37 20.10
C SER A 215 9.64 -27.85 20.48
N ALA A 216 9.31 -28.72 19.53
CA ALA A 216 9.31 -30.17 19.73
C ALA A 216 10.70 -30.68 20.11
N ALA A 217 11.74 -30.27 19.37
CA ALA A 217 13.12 -30.65 19.65
C ALA A 217 13.62 -30.12 21.00
N ARG A 218 13.20 -28.91 21.43
CA ARG A 218 13.49 -28.35 22.76
C ARG A 218 12.85 -29.19 23.88
N SER A 219 11.64 -29.71 23.66
CA SER A 219 10.99 -30.64 24.60
C SER A 219 11.77 -31.96 24.70
N THR A 220 12.17 -32.53 23.56
CA THR A 220 13.01 -33.73 23.52
C THR A 220 14.34 -33.52 24.23
N LEU A 221 15.03 -32.39 24.00
CA LEU A 221 16.26 -32.03 24.70
C LEU A 221 16.03 -31.96 26.21
N SER A 222 14.94 -31.34 26.65
CA SER A 222 14.62 -31.21 28.08
C SER A 222 14.37 -32.57 28.74
N GLN A 223 13.74 -33.51 28.02
CA GLN A 223 13.51 -34.88 28.51
C GLN A 223 14.81 -35.70 28.54
N ALA A 224 15.62 -35.64 27.48
CA ALA A 224 16.93 -36.28 27.42
C ALA A 224 17.86 -35.74 28.51
N ALA A 225 17.80 -34.43 28.75
CA ALA A 225 18.58 -33.75 29.77
C ALA A 225 18.30 -34.28 31.18
N ARG A 226 17.02 -34.49 31.52
CA ARG A 226 16.61 -35.07 32.81
C ARG A 226 17.04 -36.51 32.98
N LYS A 227 17.13 -37.27 31.88
CA LYS A 227 17.54 -38.68 31.89
C LYS A 227 19.06 -38.88 31.82
N GLY A 228 19.84 -37.81 31.67
CA GLY A 228 21.28 -37.89 31.49
C GLY A 228 21.71 -38.51 30.15
N ASP A 229 20.80 -38.56 29.16
CA ASP A 229 21.10 -39.17 27.86
C ASP A 229 21.80 -38.17 26.95
N ALA A 230 23.13 -38.27 26.90
CA ALA A 230 23.99 -37.40 26.10
C ALA A 230 23.77 -37.59 24.58
N SER A 231 23.45 -38.80 24.13
CA SER A 231 23.24 -39.10 22.70
C SER A 231 21.91 -38.51 22.20
N ALA A 232 20.83 -38.72 22.97
CA ALA A 232 19.54 -38.11 22.66
C ALA A 232 19.58 -36.58 22.76
N SER A 233 20.33 -36.03 23.72
CA SER A 233 20.55 -34.59 23.86
C SER A 233 21.29 -34.02 22.64
N LEU A 234 22.34 -34.69 22.17
CA LEU A 234 23.08 -34.30 20.97
C LEU A 234 22.18 -34.32 19.72
N LYS A 235 21.36 -35.37 19.56
CA LYS A 235 20.41 -35.48 18.43
C LYS A 235 19.36 -34.37 18.46
N ALA A 236 18.80 -34.09 19.64
CA ALA A 236 17.83 -33.01 19.83
C ALA A 236 18.44 -31.65 19.51
N LEU A 237 19.63 -31.36 20.03
CA LEU A 237 20.33 -30.09 19.79
C LEU A 237 20.71 -29.91 18.32
N THR A 238 21.17 -30.97 17.65
CA THR A 238 21.42 -30.95 16.19
C THR A 238 20.15 -30.59 15.41
N SER A 239 19.01 -31.19 15.77
CA SER A 239 17.69 -30.89 15.16
C SER A 239 17.24 -29.46 15.43
N MET A 240 17.49 -28.94 16.64
CA MET A 240 17.22 -27.55 17.00
C MET A 240 18.04 -26.58 16.15
N THR A 241 19.36 -26.77 16.07
CA THR A 241 20.25 -25.92 15.26
C THR A 241 19.86 -25.95 13.78
N ALA A 242 19.55 -27.13 13.22
CA ALA A 242 19.07 -27.24 11.84
C ALA A 242 17.75 -26.47 11.62
N SER A 243 16.80 -26.58 12.55
CA SER A 243 15.53 -25.85 12.48
C SER A 243 15.73 -24.34 12.61
N SER A 244 16.63 -23.88 13.48
CA SER A 244 16.96 -22.46 13.65
C SER A 244 17.63 -21.86 12.43
N ARG A 245 18.57 -22.57 11.78
CA ARG A 245 19.16 -22.16 10.48
C ARG A 245 18.07 -21.94 9.44
N GLN A 246 17.12 -22.88 9.32
CA GLN A 246 16.00 -22.75 8.38
C GLN A 246 15.09 -21.56 8.72
N ARG A 247 14.83 -21.28 10.00
CA ARG A 247 14.05 -20.10 10.43
C ARG A 247 14.72 -18.79 10.03
N ILE A 248 16.03 -18.65 10.23
CA ILE A 248 16.77 -17.46 9.83
C ILE A 248 16.69 -17.25 8.33
N GLU A 249 16.86 -18.32 7.54
CA GLU A 249 16.77 -18.20 6.09
C GLU A 249 15.38 -17.70 5.66
N ARG A 250 14.30 -18.19 6.30
CA ARG A 250 12.96 -17.66 6.07
C ARG A 250 12.79 -16.22 6.53
N SER A 251 13.38 -15.81 7.66
CA SER A 251 13.35 -14.43 8.12
C SER A 251 14.08 -13.48 7.16
N ARG A 252 15.25 -13.88 6.65
CA ARG A 252 15.99 -13.15 5.61
C ARG A 252 15.20 -13.07 4.31
N GLN A 253 14.56 -14.16 3.91
CA GLN A 253 13.69 -14.17 2.73
C GLN A 253 12.53 -13.18 2.88
N VAL A 254 11.89 -13.10 4.05
CA VAL A 254 10.84 -12.10 4.32
C VAL A 254 11.40 -10.68 4.23
N PHE A 255 12.58 -10.43 4.82
CA PHE A 255 13.24 -9.12 4.72
C PHE A 255 13.48 -8.70 3.25
N GLN A 256 14.03 -9.60 2.43
CA GLN A 256 14.25 -9.33 1.00
C GLN A 256 12.95 -9.05 0.24
N LEU A 257 11.87 -9.75 0.59
CA LEU A 257 10.56 -9.48 -0.01
C LEU A 257 10.01 -8.11 0.41
N GLU A 258 10.22 -7.68 1.65
CA GLU A 258 9.88 -6.32 2.10
C GLU A 258 10.74 -5.26 1.38
N GLN A 259 12.02 -5.54 1.08
CA GLN A 259 12.83 -4.64 0.24
C GLN A 259 12.25 -4.49 -1.16
N LYS A 260 11.80 -5.60 -1.77
CA LYS A 260 11.11 -5.55 -3.08
C LYS A 260 9.83 -4.70 -3.04
N ILE A 261 9.09 -4.71 -1.92
CA ILE A 261 7.96 -3.79 -1.75
C ILE A 261 8.45 -2.35 -1.75
N GLY A 262 9.54 -2.06 -1.03
CA GLY A 262 10.21 -0.75 -1.05
C GLY A 262 10.57 -0.29 -2.46
N ASP A 263 11.15 -1.16 -3.28
CA ASP A 263 11.51 -0.84 -4.68
C ASP A 263 10.28 -0.51 -5.54
N ILE A 264 9.19 -1.27 -5.37
CA ILE A 264 7.91 -0.99 -6.06
C ILE A 264 7.36 0.38 -5.64
N LEU A 265 7.44 0.71 -4.35
CA LEU A 265 7.01 2.00 -3.81
C LEU A 265 7.87 3.15 -4.35
N GLN A 266 9.19 2.98 -4.44
CA GLN A 266 10.06 3.98 -5.04
C GLN A 266 9.75 4.20 -6.52
N LYS A 267 9.56 3.12 -7.29
CA LYS A 267 9.14 3.23 -8.69
C LYS A 267 7.82 3.99 -8.83
N ALA A 268 6.83 3.69 -7.98
CA ALA A 268 5.56 4.40 -7.96
C ALA A 268 5.73 5.89 -7.58
N LYS A 269 6.64 6.21 -6.65
CA LYS A 269 6.97 7.58 -6.26
C LYS A 269 7.61 8.36 -7.41
N THR A 270 8.58 7.77 -8.12
CA THR A 270 9.20 8.40 -9.30
C THR A 270 8.17 8.66 -10.40
N GLN A 271 7.28 7.70 -10.65
CA GLN A 271 6.15 7.90 -11.59
C GLN A 271 5.27 9.07 -11.15
N LEU A 272 4.89 9.12 -9.88
CA LEU A 272 4.08 10.19 -9.32
C LEU A 272 4.73 11.56 -9.52
N GLN A 273 6.03 11.67 -9.24
CA GLN A 273 6.79 12.90 -9.45
C GLN A 273 6.80 13.32 -10.93
N SER A 274 7.05 12.37 -11.85
CA SER A 274 7.07 12.65 -13.29
C SER A 274 5.74 13.18 -13.81
N TYR A 275 4.62 12.62 -13.35
CA TYR A 275 3.29 13.09 -13.73
C TYR A 275 2.93 14.40 -13.06
N SER A 276 3.35 14.63 -11.81
CA SER A 276 3.06 15.89 -11.10
C SER A 276 3.78 17.11 -11.70
N ALA A 277 4.92 16.91 -12.37
CA ALA A 277 5.66 17.95 -13.07
C ALA A 277 5.05 18.31 -14.45
N SER A 278 4.08 17.52 -14.94
CA SER A 278 3.44 17.66 -16.27
C SER A 278 2.10 18.39 -16.23
#